data_AF-A0A962W3C9-F1
#
_entry.id   AF-A0A962W3C9-F1
#
_cell.length_a   1.000
_cell.length_b   1.000
_cell.length_c   1.000
_cell.angle_alpha   90.00
_cell.angle_beta   90.00
_cell.angle_gamma   90.00
#
_symmetry.space_group_name_H-M   'P 1'
#
loop_
_entity.id
_entity.type
_entity.pdbx_description
1 polymer ?
#
loop_
_entity_poly.entity_id
_entity_poly.type
_entity_poly.pdbx_seq_one_letter_code
_entity_poly.pdbx_strand_id
1 'polypeptide(L)'
;MSRLCPVLALIFALQGACAREFQATPITLADQFGPGDTHAGIRWLGALRLPSAEFNGLKLCGLSDLAWDEDAGLLYAISDIGGLFHLRPEFDSRGILTGLRVVAAYPLLDASGQPVRPPFDDAEGLTIHNGDNRTPGDTELLV
;
A
#
# COMPACT_ATOMS: atom_id res chain seq x y z
N MET A 1 -32.15 -52.17 -29.79
CA MET A 1 -32.32 -50.92 -29.03
C MET A 1 -31.30 -50.91 -27.90
N SER A 2 -30.29 -50.05 -27.96
CA SER A 2 -29.74 -49.30 -26.82
C SER A 2 -28.43 -48.65 -27.29
N ARG A 3 -28.43 -47.31 -27.34
CA ARG A 3 -27.27 -46.49 -27.69
C ARG A 3 -26.50 -46.24 -26.40
N LEU A 4 -25.24 -46.65 -26.35
CA LEU A 4 -24.32 -46.27 -25.27
C LEU A 4 -23.53 -45.05 -25.73
N CYS A 5 -23.91 -43.90 -25.20
CA CYS A 5 -23.23 -42.62 -25.36
C CYS A 5 -22.17 -42.51 -24.25
N PRO A 6 -20.87 -42.38 -24.53
CA PRO A 6 -19.92 -42.04 -23.48
C PRO A 6 -20.02 -40.54 -23.21
N VAL A 7 -20.49 -40.18 -22.01
CA VAL A 7 -20.46 -38.81 -21.50
C VAL A 7 -19.02 -38.49 -21.11
N LEU A 8 -18.36 -37.64 -21.88
CA LEU A 8 -17.05 -37.08 -21.56
C LEU A 8 -17.25 -35.99 -20.50
N ALA A 9 -17.01 -36.30 -19.23
CA ALA A 9 -17.04 -35.34 -18.13
C ALA A 9 -15.74 -34.54 -18.11
N LEU A 10 -15.73 -33.36 -18.73
CA LEU A 10 -14.63 -32.40 -18.65
C LEU A 10 -14.75 -31.63 -17.33
N ILE A 11 -14.09 -32.12 -16.28
CA ILE A 11 -13.99 -31.41 -15.00
C ILE A 11 -12.90 -30.33 -15.17
N PHE A 12 -13.33 -29.09 -15.42
CA PHE A 12 -12.46 -27.92 -15.28
C PHE A 12 -12.12 -27.74 -13.80
N ALA A 13 -10.95 -28.23 -13.39
CA ALA A 13 -10.34 -27.85 -12.13
C ALA A 13 -9.89 -26.39 -12.23
N LEU A 14 -10.79 -25.45 -11.93
CA LEU A 14 -10.41 -24.10 -11.54
C LEU A 14 -9.70 -24.20 -10.19
N GLN A 15 -8.41 -24.53 -10.24
CA GLN A 15 -7.49 -24.21 -9.17
C GLN A 15 -7.39 -22.69 -9.14
N GLY A 16 -8.30 -22.04 -8.41
CA GLY A 16 -8.12 -20.66 -7.99
C GLY A 16 -6.78 -20.62 -7.28
N ALA A 17 -5.78 -20.03 -7.95
CA ALA A 17 -4.56 -19.62 -7.27
C ALA A 17 -5.02 -18.77 -6.09
N CYS A 18 -4.77 -19.24 -4.86
CA CYS A 18 -4.89 -18.41 -3.69
C CYS A 18 -3.89 -17.26 -3.87
N ALA A 19 -4.32 -16.17 -4.50
CA ALA A 19 -3.66 -14.90 -4.34
C ALA A 19 -3.74 -14.59 -2.84
N ARG A 20 -2.58 -14.64 -2.17
CA ARG A 20 -2.49 -14.26 -0.77
C ARG A 20 -2.86 -12.79 -0.71
N GLU A 21 -4.01 -12.49 -0.09
CA GLU A 21 -4.45 -11.11 0.09
C GLU A 21 -3.40 -10.36 0.89
N PHE A 22 -3.09 -9.13 0.46
CA PHE A 22 -2.15 -8.28 1.18
C PHE A 22 -2.69 -8.02 2.59
N GLN A 23 -1.90 -8.35 3.60
CA GLN A 23 -2.28 -8.15 4.99
C GLN A 23 -1.09 -7.61 5.77
N ALA A 24 -1.14 -6.32 6.08
CA ALA A 24 -0.25 -5.72 7.07
C ALA A 24 -0.60 -6.25 8.47
N THR A 25 0.41 -6.59 9.27
CA THR A 25 0.21 -7.18 10.60
C THR A 25 0.65 -6.22 11.70
N PRO A 26 -0.18 -5.96 12.72
CA PRO A 26 0.25 -5.18 13.89
C PRO A 26 1.46 -5.80 14.58
N ILE A 27 2.40 -4.95 14.97
CA ILE A 27 3.57 -5.33 15.76
C ILE A 27 3.75 -4.37 16.94
N THR A 28 4.40 -4.88 17.98
CA THR A 28 4.88 -4.08 19.11
C THR A 28 6.28 -3.56 18.79
N LEU A 29 6.49 -2.24 18.90
CA LEU A 29 7.83 -1.65 18.72
C LEU A 29 8.69 -1.73 19.99
N ALA A 30 8.07 -1.67 21.16
CA ALA A 30 8.75 -1.72 22.45
C ALA A 30 7.87 -2.40 23.50
N ASP A 31 8.47 -3.20 24.37
CA ASP A 31 7.73 -3.94 25.40
C ASP A 31 7.13 -3.04 26.49
N GLN A 32 7.67 -1.81 26.64
CA GLN A 32 7.33 -0.90 27.72
C GLN A 32 6.15 0.03 27.40
N PHE A 33 5.81 0.19 26.12
CA PHE A 33 4.79 1.13 25.66
C PHE A 33 3.93 0.46 24.57
N GLY A 34 2.62 0.42 24.80
CA GLY A 34 1.64 -0.13 23.88
C GLY A 34 1.00 0.92 22.98
N PRO A 35 0.27 0.49 21.93
CA PRO A 35 -0.59 1.40 21.17
C PRO A 35 -1.60 2.10 22.07
N GLY A 36 -1.65 3.43 21.98
CA GLY A 36 -2.44 4.33 22.79
C GLY A 36 -1.64 5.12 23.81
N ASP A 37 -0.46 4.62 24.20
CA ASP A 37 0.40 5.26 25.20
C ASP A 37 1.08 6.53 24.65
N THR A 38 1.33 7.48 25.53
CA THR A 38 2.08 8.70 25.22
C THR A 38 3.47 8.62 25.83
N HIS A 39 4.50 8.74 24.98
CA HIS A 39 5.90 8.81 25.39
C HIS A 39 6.57 10.03 24.78
N ALA A 40 7.29 10.81 25.60
CA ALA A 40 7.96 12.04 25.16
C ALA A 40 7.06 13.04 24.39
N GLY A 41 5.76 13.09 24.71
CA GLY A 41 4.78 13.96 24.03
C GLY A 41 4.21 13.41 22.74
N ILE A 42 4.64 12.22 22.29
CA ILE A 42 4.11 11.54 21.11
C ILE A 42 3.16 10.44 21.57
N ARG A 43 1.92 10.45 21.09
CA ARG A 43 0.97 9.36 21.28
C ARG A 43 1.21 8.30 20.22
N TRP A 44 1.58 7.11 20.65
CA TRP A 44 1.84 5.99 19.75
C TRP A 44 0.53 5.32 19.33
N LEU A 45 0.21 5.27 18.03
CA LEU A 45 -1.05 4.67 17.57
C LEU A 45 -0.90 3.22 17.08
N GLY A 46 0.32 2.69 16.97
CA GLY A 46 0.60 1.33 16.54
C GLY A 46 1.61 1.26 15.39
N ALA A 47 2.19 0.08 15.19
CA ALA A 47 3.09 -0.21 14.06
C ALA A 47 2.57 -1.39 13.28
N LEU A 48 2.91 -1.41 12.00
CA LEU A 48 2.58 -2.49 11.09
C LEU A 48 3.85 -3.07 10.50
N ARG A 49 3.88 -4.40 10.37
CA ARG A 49 4.78 -5.10 9.47
C ARG A 49 4.09 -5.27 8.13
N LEU A 50 4.73 -4.76 7.08
CA LEU A 50 4.26 -4.95 5.71
C LEU A 50 4.84 -6.26 5.16
N PRO A 51 4.01 -7.16 4.61
CA PRO A 51 4.52 -8.34 3.91
C PRO A 51 5.18 -7.92 2.59
N SER A 52 6.09 -8.76 2.08
CA SER A 52 6.54 -8.62 0.70
C SER A 52 5.34 -8.84 -0.23
N ALA A 53 5.05 -7.84 -1.05
CA ALA A 53 3.92 -7.83 -1.96
C ALA A 53 4.28 -7.05 -3.23
N GLU A 54 3.58 -7.37 -4.31
CA GLU A 54 3.73 -6.72 -5.60
C GLU A 54 2.36 -6.27 -6.10
N PHE A 55 2.28 -5.04 -6.60
CA PHE A 55 1.06 -4.43 -7.13
C PHE A 55 1.39 -3.80 -8.48
N ASN A 56 0.68 -4.20 -9.53
CA ASN A 56 0.93 -3.70 -10.90
C ASN A 56 2.41 -3.81 -11.34
N GLY A 57 3.12 -4.87 -10.93
CA GLY A 57 4.53 -5.07 -11.25
C GLY A 57 5.52 -4.31 -10.35
N LEU A 58 5.03 -3.56 -9.37
CA LEU A 58 5.85 -2.78 -8.43
C LEU A 58 5.89 -3.46 -7.07
N LYS A 59 7.09 -3.67 -6.53
CA LYS A 59 7.27 -4.24 -5.21
C LYS A 59 7.06 -3.17 -4.15
N LEU A 60 6.21 -3.46 -3.16
CA LEU A 60 6.06 -2.61 -1.98
C LEU A 60 7.26 -2.83 -1.04
N CYS A 61 8.39 -2.23 -1.36
CA CYS A 61 9.61 -2.25 -0.56
C CYS A 61 10.45 -1.00 -0.84
N GLY A 62 11.52 -0.81 -0.06
CA GLY A 62 12.43 0.32 -0.26
C GLY A 62 11.76 1.67 -0.08
N LEU A 63 10.76 1.76 0.82
CA LEU A 63 10.03 3.00 1.05
C LEU A 63 10.96 4.03 1.69
N SER A 64 11.09 5.19 1.05
CA SER A 64 12.03 6.24 1.46
C SER A 64 11.35 7.44 2.10
N ASP A 65 10.17 7.82 1.62
CA ASP A 65 9.41 8.95 2.18
C ASP A 65 7.90 8.71 2.15
N LEU A 66 7.17 9.41 3.01
CA LEU A 66 5.74 9.28 3.27
C LEU A 66 5.08 10.66 3.39
N ALA A 67 3.91 10.83 2.78
CA ALA A 67 3.13 12.06 2.94
C ALA A 67 1.64 11.78 3.12
N TRP A 68 1.01 12.50 4.04
CA TRP A 68 -0.39 12.31 4.44
C TRP A 68 -1.30 13.37 3.86
N ASP A 69 -2.30 12.94 3.10
CA ASP A 69 -3.37 13.74 2.54
C ASP A 69 -4.62 13.55 3.41
N GLU A 70 -4.92 14.59 4.19
CA GLU A 70 -6.03 14.67 5.14
C GLU A 70 -7.37 14.68 4.39
N ASP A 71 -7.45 15.39 3.26
CA ASP A 71 -8.66 15.54 2.47
C ASP A 71 -9.11 14.22 1.83
N ALA A 72 -8.16 13.36 1.42
CA ALA A 72 -8.44 12.05 0.84
C ALA A 72 -8.36 10.87 1.83
N GLY A 73 -7.78 11.10 3.01
CA GLY A 73 -7.44 10.03 3.96
C GLY A 73 -6.48 9.01 3.34
N LEU A 74 -5.47 9.50 2.63
CA LEU A 74 -4.47 8.70 1.92
C LEU A 74 -3.06 8.99 2.44
N LEU A 75 -2.30 7.93 2.62
CA LEU A 75 -0.87 7.97 2.86
C LEU A 75 -0.16 7.64 1.55
N TYR A 76 0.50 8.63 0.95
CA TYR A 76 1.38 8.42 -0.19
C TYR A 76 2.74 7.94 0.31
N ALA A 77 3.33 6.99 -0.43
CA ALA A 77 4.67 6.50 -0.16
C ALA A 77 5.46 6.38 -1.47
N ILE A 78 6.71 6.83 -1.47
CA ILE A 78 7.64 6.61 -2.58
C ILE A 78 8.68 5.56 -2.19
N SER A 79 9.22 4.87 -3.19
CA SER A 79 10.33 3.92 -3.01
C SER A 79 11.59 4.34 -3.76
N ASP A 80 12.74 3.91 -3.24
CA ASP A 80 14.08 3.95 -3.86
C ASP A 80 14.23 3.12 -5.15
N ILE A 81 13.15 2.50 -5.62
CA ILE A 81 13.07 1.72 -6.87
C ILE A 81 11.95 2.22 -7.81
N GLY A 82 11.61 3.51 -7.73
CA GLY A 82 10.75 4.19 -8.71
C GLY A 82 9.25 3.89 -8.59
N GLY A 83 8.77 3.45 -7.43
CA GLY A 83 7.35 3.21 -7.14
C GLY A 83 6.71 4.34 -6.33
N LEU A 84 5.47 4.68 -6.67
CA LEU A 84 4.54 5.49 -5.88
C LEU A 84 3.36 4.61 -5.44
N PHE A 85 3.09 4.58 -4.15
CA PHE A 85 2.00 3.80 -3.56
C PHE A 85 1.01 4.71 -2.87
N HIS A 86 -0.28 4.48 -3.15
CA HIS A 86 -1.37 5.11 -2.42
C HIS A 86 -1.84 4.10 -1.38
N LEU A 87 -1.74 4.46 -0.11
CA LEU A 87 -2.03 3.58 1.01
C LEU A 87 -3.16 4.17 1.84
N ARG A 88 -3.98 3.32 2.43
CA ARG A 88 -5.03 3.74 3.38
C ARG A 88 -4.81 3.04 4.71
N PRO A 89 -4.37 3.75 5.75
CA PRO A 89 -4.31 3.22 7.11
C PRO A 89 -5.71 2.84 7.60
N GLU A 90 -5.81 1.75 8.34
CA GLU A 90 -7.06 1.28 8.94
C GLU A 90 -6.95 1.37 10.47
N PHE A 91 -7.92 2.03 11.10
CA PHE A 91 -7.96 2.27 12.53
C PHE A 91 -9.16 1.60 13.19
N ASP A 92 -8.99 1.10 14.42
CA ASP A 92 -10.09 0.61 15.24
C ASP A 92 -10.95 1.75 15.82
N SER A 93 -12.01 1.39 16.54
CA SER A 93 -12.92 2.37 17.17
C SER A 93 -12.26 3.26 18.25
N ARG A 94 -11.03 2.95 18.68
CA ARG A 94 -10.24 3.73 19.63
C ARG A 94 -9.17 4.58 18.93
N GLY A 95 -9.11 4.53 17.60
CA GLY A 95 -8.11 5.21 16.79
C GLY A 95 -6.76 4.50 16.77
N ILE A 96 -6.69 3.21 17.12
CA ILE A 96 -5.45 2.43 17.07
C ILE A 96 -5.27 1.88 15.65
N LEU A 97 -4.05 2.00 15.12
CA LEU A 97 -3.68 1.48 13.81
C LEU A 97 -3.70 -0.05 13.82
N THR A 98 -4.58 -0.64 13.03
CA THR A 98 -4.77 -2.10 12.95
C THR A 98 -4.38 -2.70 11.61
N GLY A 99 -4.28 -1.87 10.57
CA GLY A 99 -4.01 -2.36 9.22
C GLY A 99 -3.64 -1.26 8.25
N LEU A 100 -3.33 -1.68 7.03
CA LEU A 100 -3.02 -0.84 5.90
C LEU A 100 -3.59 -1.52 4.66
N ARG A 101 -4.22 -0.74 3.79
CA ARG A 101 -4.68 -1.20 2.49
C ARG A 101 -3.90 -0.50 1.39
N VAL A 102 -3.46 -1.24 0.38
CA VAL A 102 -2.93 -0.64 -0.84
C VAL A 102 -4.11 -0.27 -1.75
N VAL A 103 -4.24 1.01 -2.04
CA VAL A 103 -5.30 1.57 -2.88
C VAL A 103 -4.87 1.59 -4.34
N ALA A 104 -3.63 1.99 -4.60
CA ALA A 104 -3.04 2.04 -5.93
C ALA A 104 -1.51 1.96 -5.87
N ALA A 105 -0.90 1.58 -7.00
CA ALA A 105 0.53 1.58 -7.21
C ALA A 105 0.83 2.03 -8.64
N TYR A 106 1.75 2.99 -8.78
CA TYR A 106 2.15 3.61 -10.05
C TYR A 106 3.68 3.70 -10.14
N PRO A 107 4.28 3.47 -11.32
CA PRO A 107 5.68 3.82 -11.51
C PRO A 107 5.81 5.34 -11.54
N LEU A 108 6.90 5.87 -10.98
CA LEU A 108 7.32 7.24 -11.25
C LEU A 108 7.69 7.35 -12.74
N LEU A 109 7.22 8.41 -13.39
CA LEU A 109 7.39 8.61 -14.83
C LEU A 109 8.28 9.81 -15.11
N ASP A 110 9.09 9.70 -16.16
CA ASP A 110 9.81 10.83 -16.73
C ASP A 110 8.89 11.74 -17.56
N ALA A 111 9.45 12.85 -18.06
CA ALA A 111 8.71 13.82 -18.88
C ALA A 111 8.18 13.24 -20.22
N SER A 112 8.65 12.07 -20.64
CA SER A 112 8.16 11.35 -21.83
C SER A 112 7.07 10.32 -21.49
N GLY A 113 6.71 10.20 -20.22
CA GLY A 113 5.72 9.24 -19.72
C GLY A 113 6.25 7.82 -19.58
N GLN A 114 7.57 7.63 -19.58
CA GLN A 114 8.19 6.32 -19.36
C GLN A 114 8.60 6.16 -17.90
N PRO A 115 8.56 4.94 -17.33
CA PRO A 115 9.08 4.70 -16.00
C PRO A 115 10.52 5.19 -15.88
N VAL A 116 10.80 5.94 -14.80
CA VAL A 116 12.17 6.31 -14.44
C VAL A 116 13.01 5.05 -14.26
N ARG A 117 14.30 5.16 -14.57
CA ARG A 117 15.26 4.04 -14.53
C ARG A 117 16.48 4.45 -13.72
N PRO A 118 17.27 3.48 -13.22
CA PRO A 118 18.51 3.77 -12.53
C PRO A 118 19.41 4.74 -13.31
N PRO A 119 19.97 5.76 -12.66
CA PRO A 119 19.94 6.04 -11.20
C PRO A 119 18.78 6.96 -10.75
N PHE A 120 17.82 7.29 -11.63
CA PHE A 120 16.77 8.29 -11.36
C PHE A 120 15.51 7.71 -10.70
N ASP A 121 15.48 6.41 -10.44
CA ASP A 121 14.42 5.72 -9.70
C ASP A 121 14.63 5.72 -8.18
N ASP A 122 15.78 6.22 -7.72
CA ASP A 122 16.22 6.32 -6.32
C ASP A 122 15.67 7.59 -5.65
N ALA A 123 14.34 7.66 -5.52
CA ALA A 123 13.65 8.82 -4.95
C ALA A 123 13.66 8.80 -3.42
N GLU A 124 14.09 9.91 -2.80
CA GLU A 124 14.32 10.01 -1.35
C GLU A 124 13.49 11.09 -0.67
N GLY A 125 12.70 11.86 -1.42
CA GLY A 125 11.90 12.97 -0.89
C GLY A 125 10.50 12.99 -1.50
N LEU A 126 9.50 13.21 -0.65
CA LEU A 126 8.11 13.40 -1.03
C LEU A 126 7.51 14.52 -0.19
N THR A 127 6.91 15.49 -0.86
CA THR A 127 6.06 16.48 -0.20
C THR A 127 4.77 16.64 -0.98
N ILE A 128 3.75 17.19 -0.32
CA ILE A 128 2.43 17.37 -0.92
C ILE A 128 1.98 18.81 -0.80
N HIS A 129 1.28 19.26 -1.83
CA HIS A 129 0.50 20.49 -1.82
C HIS A 129 -0.98 20.13 -1.85
N ASN A 130 -1.82 20.97 -1.22
CA ASN A 130 -3.27 20.79 -1.18
C ASN A 130 -3.73 19.46 -0.56
N GLY A 131 -3.01 18.93 0.42
CA GLY A 131 -3.45 17.74 1.17
C GLY A 131 -4.40 18.04 2.36
N ASP A 132 -4.56 19.31 2.72
CA ASP A 132 -5.42 19.78 3.83
C ASP A 132 -5.97 21.18 3.50
N ASN A 133 -6.62 21.30 2.34
CA ASN A 133 -7.28 22.54 1.91
C ASN A 133 -8.81 22.39 1.83
N ARG A 134 -9.35 21.21 2.17
CA ARG A 134 -10.77 20.83 2.10
C ARG A 134 -11.33 20.69 0.68
N THR A 135 -10.46 20.49 -0.32
CA THR A 135 -10.83 20.29 -1.72
C THR A 135 -10.36 18.92 -2.19
N PRO A 136 -11.22 17.89 -2.15
CA PRO A 136 -10.80 16.55 -2.53
C PRO A 136 -10.34 16.47 -4.00
N GLY A 137 -9.17 15.87 -4.22
CA GLY A 137 -8.68 15.52 -5.56
C GLY A 137 -7.84 16.58 -6.27
N ASP A 138 -7.46 17.67 -5.61
CA ASP A 138 -6.51 18.67 -6.12
C ASP A 138 -5.10 18.55 -5.51
N THR A 139 -4.85 17.47 -4.77
CA THR A 139 -3.56 17.18 -4.15
C THR A 139 -2.49 16.98 -5.22
N GLU A 140 -1.37 17.68 -5.04
CA GLU A 140 -0.20 17.57 -5.90
C GLU A 140 0.95 16.95 -5.12
N LEU A 141 1.63 15.99 -5.74
CA LEU A 141 2.82 15.34 -5.17
C LEU A 141 4.07 15.95 -5.81
N LEU A 142 5.01 16.37 -4.99
CA LEU A 142 6.36 16.75 -5.42
C LEU A 142 7.32 15.68 -4.92
N VAL A 143 7.99 15.02 -5.87
CA VAL A 143 8.95 13.94 -5.69
C VAL A 143 10.31 14.40 -6.21
#